data_AF-A0A656JXT7-F1
#
_entry.id   AF-A0A656JXT7-F1
#
_cell.length_a   1.000
_cell.length_b   1.000
_cell.length_c   1.000
_cell.angle_alpha   90.00
_cell.angle_beta   90.00
_cell.angle_gamma   90.00
#
_symmetry.space_group_name_H-M   'P 1'
#
loop_
_entity.id
_entity.type
_entity.pdbx_description
1 polymer ?
#
loop_
_entity_poly.entity_id
_entity_poly.type
_entity_poly.pdbx_seq_one_letter_code
_entity_poly.pdbx_strand_id
1 'polypeptide(L)'
;MIDLLSDIPGGLLTKQGPQEYVGGVPAITGTLFFNDAHLPEVRGAICLCFDEYETLAKEHLTWLWREEPPEGPDKFAYSKAPAMRTMMKRMHEDDLVSFTYISGKQAHDAGDWEFKVFGMRGWEAKMIVRGTSALRFSVPLLYVEEHPAAFQAMFVSFARRLKAIHGYGGHGLVLSAVRMSDNQPYEAFLAEKLHGLDVG
;
A
#
# COMPACT_ATOMS: atom_id res chain seq x y z
N MET A 1 15.42 26.72 -3.24
CA MET A 1 14.34 25.81 -3.67
C MET A 1 13.81 25.21 -2.39
N ILE A 2 12.58 25.53 -2.00
CA ILE A 2 12.07 25.18 -0.67
C ILE A 2 11.71 23.69 -0.69
N ASP A 3 12.40 22.92 0.14
CA ASP A 3 12.27 21.48 0.40
C ASP A 3 10.94 21.16 1.13
N LEU A 4 9.80 21.49 0.51
CA LEU A 4 8.46 21.25 1.06
C LEU A 4 7.96 19.80 0.85
N LEU A 5 8.80 18.90 0.33
CA LEU A 5 8.57 17.46 0.15
C LEU A 5 9.36 16.63 1.18
N SER A 6 9.51 17.14 2.41
CA SER A 6 10.40 16.54 3.40
C SER A 6 9.79 15.28 4.02
N ASP A 7 10.46 14.15 3.83
CA ASP A 7 10.31 12.94 4.64
C ASP A 7 10.00 13.28 6.10
N ILE A 8 8.91 12.75 6.64
CA ILE A 8 8.55 12.95 8.04
C ILE A 8 9.34 11.96 8.89
N PRO A 9 10.08 12.41 9.91
CA PRO A 9 10.80 11.51 10.80
C PRO A 9 9.89 10.49 11.49
N GLY A 10 10.38 9.27 11.59
CA GLY A 10 9.74 8.18 12.30
C GLY A 10 9.49 8.47 13.78
N GLY A 11 8.32 8.10 14.29
CA GLY A 11 8.03 8.16 15.72
C GLY A 11 7.92 9.57 16.32
N LEU A 12 7.70 10.60 15.49
CA LEU A 12 7.74 12.02 15.87
C LEU A 12 6.89 12.37 17.12
N LEU A 13 5.73 11.73 17.29
CA LEU A 13 4.83 11.94 18.44
C LEU A 13 4.78 10.75 19.42
N THR A 14 5.81 9.90 19.40
CA THR A 14 5.99 8.83 20.39
C THR A 14 6.75 9.33 21.63
N LYS A 15 6.79 8.54 22.71
CA LYS A 15 7.56 8.89 23.92
C LYS A 15 9.07 8.96 23.65
N GLN A 16 9.55 8.20 22.68
CA GLN A 16 10.95 8.12 22.28
C GLN A 16 11.38 9.31 21.41
N GLY A 17 10.41 10.08 20.89
CA GLY A 17 10.66 11.18 19.97
C GLY A 17 11.08 10.69 18.56
N PRO A 18 11.59 11.62 17.72
CA PRO A 18 12.04 11.30 16.36
C PRO A 18 13.11 10.20 16.34
N GLN A 19 12.97 9.26 15.41
CA GLN A 19 13.90 8.14 15.19
C GLN A 19 14.52 8.22 13.80
N GLU A 20 15.64 7.51 13.60
CA GLU A 20 16.41 7.52 12.35
C GLU A 20 15.78 6.62 11.27
N TYR A 21 14.58 6.99 10.82
CA TYR A 21 13.90 6.42 9.66
C TYR A 21 12.81 7.35 9.14
N VAL A 22 12.31 7.09 7.93
CA VAL A 22 11.18 7.84 7.37
C VAL A 22 9.86 7.25 7.88
N GLY A 23 9.18 7.99 8.73
CA GLY A 23 7.89 7.63 9.34
C GLY A 23 6.70 7.84 8.43
N GLY A 24 6.75 8.86 7.58
CA GLY A 24 5.69 9.17 6.63
C GLY A 24 6.15 10.01 5.44
N VAL A 25 5.48 9.85 4.30
CA VAL A 25 5.72 10.64 3.09
C VAL A 25 4.39 11.12 2.49
N PRO A 26 4.19 12.42 2.22
CA PRO A 26 3.00 12.92 1.54
C PRO A 26 2.90 12.38 0.11
N ALA A 27 1.72 11.89 -0.29
CA ALA A 27 1.48 11.34 -1.62
C ALA A 27 0.02 11.53 -2.04
N ILE A 28 -0.29 11.21 -3.31
CA ILE A 28 -1.68 10.93 -3.69
C ILE A 28 -1.93 9.44 -3.45
N THR A 29 -2.91 9.13 -2.62
CA THR A 29 -3.25 7.77 -2.19
C THR A 29 -4.62 7.38 -2.73
N GLY A 30 -4.79 6.08 -3.01
CA GLY A 30 -6.06 5.49 -3.40
C GLY A 30 -6.28 4.18 -2.67
N THR A 31 -7.46 4.04 -2.07
CA THR A 31 -7.88 2.83 -1.35
C THR A 31 -9.18 2.28 -1.96
N LEU A 32 -9.19 0.98 -2.22
CA LEU A 32 -10.32 0.24 -2.79
C LEU A 32 -10.66 -0.95 -1.91
N PHE A 33 -11.95 -1.13 -1.63
CA PHE A 33 -12.48 -2.25 -0.87
C PHE A 33 -13.20 -3.22 -1.79
N PHE A 34 -12.93 -4.52 -1.64
CA PHE A 34 -13.47 -5.57 -2.50
C PHE A 34 -13.59 -6.89 -1.73
N ASN A 35 -14.26 -7.87 -2.33
CA ASN A 35 -14.48 -9.18 -1.72
C ASN A 35 -13.58 -10.26 -2.32
N ASP A 36 -13.55 -11.41 -1.63
CA ASP A 36 -13.12 -12.68 -2.22
C ASP A 36 -11.67 -12.75 -2.70
N ALA A 37 -10.75 -12.03 -2.06
CA ALA A 37 -9.31 -12.10 -2.36
C ALA A 37 -8.70 -13.51 -2.18
N HIS A 38 -9.40 -14.42 -1.48
CA HIS A 38 -9.04 -15.83 -1.39
C HIS A 38 -9.26 -16.61 -2.69
N LEU A 39 -10.11 -16.12 -3.60
CA LEU A 39 -10.42 -16.80 -4.85
C LEU A 39 -9.35 -16.56 -5.92
N PRO A 40 -9.01 -17.59 -6.74
CA PRO A 40 -8.00 -17.45 -7.79
C PRO A 40 -8.30 -16.35 -8.83
N GLU A 41 -9.57 -16.11 -9.18
CA GLU A 41 -9.98 -15.04 -10.11
C GLU A 41 -9.56 -13.67 -9.57
N VAL A 42 -9.88 -13.39 -8.31
CA VAL A 42 -9.60 -12.09 -7.67
C VAL A 42 -8.11 -11.92 -7.45
N ARG A 43 -7.38 -12.98 -7.07
CA ARG A 43 -5.90 -12.97 -7.04
C ARG A 43 -5.29 -12.63 -8.39
N GLY A 44 -5.87 -13.17 -9.47
CA GLY A 44 -5.52 -12.81 -10.84
C GLY A 44 -5.74 -11.33 -11.14
N ALA A 45 -6.86 -10.76 -10.70
CA ALA A 45 -7.16 -9.34 -10.83
C ALA A 45 -6.20 -8.45 -10.02
N ILE A 46 -5.86 -8.83 -8.79
CA ILE A 46 -4.85 -8.14 -7.97
C ILE A 46 -3.50 -8.11 -8.69
N CYS A 47 -3.07 -9.25 -9.25
CA CYS A 47 -1.82 -9.30 -10.03
C CYS A 47 -1.86 -8.34 -11.22
N LEU A 48 -2.99 -8.23 -11.92
CA LEU A 48 -3.13 -7.28 -13.03
C LEU A 48 -3.04 -5.82 -12.54
N CYS A 49 -3.66 -5.50 -11.39
CA CYS A 49 -3.52 -4.17 -10.79
C CYS A 49 -2.04 -3.86 -10.46
N PHE A 50 -1.33 -4.82 -9.89
CA PHE A 50 0.10 -4.66 -9.62
C PHE A 50 0.92 -4.52 -10.91
N ASP A 51 0.67 -5.35 -11.93
CA ASP A 51 1.37 -5.26 -13.22
C ASP A 51 1.20 -3.85 -13.85
N GLU A 52 0.01 -3.25 -13.75
CA GLU A 52 -0.25 -1.87 -14.22
C GLU A 52 0.49 -0.83 -13.36
N TYR A 53 0.42 -0.94 -12.03
CA TYR A 53 1.16 -0.05 -11.13
C TYR A 53 2.67 -0.10 -11.36
N GLU A 54 3.20 -1.32 -11.52
CA GLU A 54 4.62 -1.61 -11.72
C GLU A 54 5.15 -0.96 -13.01
N THR A 55 4.31 -0.76 -14.04
CA THR A 55 4.74 -0.02 -15.24
C THR A 55 5.26 1.38 -14.96
N LEU A 56 4.79 2.01 -13.87
CA LEU A 56 5.21 3.35 -13.44
C LEU A 56 6.23 3.27 -12.30
N ALA A 57 5.98 2.39 -11.33
CA ALA A 57 6.71 2.38 -10.06
C ALA A 57 8.01 1.55 -10.08
N LYS A 58 8.21 0.67 -11.07
CA LYS A 58 9.27 -0.36 -11.05
C LYS A 58 10.67 0.17 -10.72
N GLU A 59 11.06 1.31 -11.27
CA GLU A 59 12.39 1.88 -11.04
C GLU A 59 12.55 2.49 -9.64
N HIS A 60 11.45 2.69 -8.92
CA HIS A 60 11.40 3.28 -7.58
C HIS A 60 11.21 2.25 -6.48
N LEU A 61 10.65 1.06 -6.78
CA LEU A 61 10.40 0.03 -5.78
C LEU A 61 11.70 -0.60 -5.26
N THR A 62 11.83 -0.67 -3.94
CA THR A 62 13.06 -1.13 -3.25
C THR A 62 12.81 -2.37 -2.40
N TRP A 63 11.63 -2.50 -1.80
CA TRP A 63 11.30 -3.59 -0.88
C TRP A 63 9.92 -4.18 -1.12
N LEU A 64 9.79 -5.45 -0.78
CA LEU A 64 8.53 -6.17 -0.65
C LEU A 64 8.44 -6.74 0.77
N TRP A 65 7.30 -6.52 1.43
CA TRP A 65 6.88 -7.19 2.64
C TRP A 65 5.66 -8.08 2.39
N ARG A 66 5.59 -9.19 3.12
CA ARG A 66 4.49 -10.15 3.12
C ARG A 66 4.19 -10.56 4.56
N GLU A 67 2.94 -10.41 4.98
CA GLU A 67 2.48 -10.91 6.27
C GLU A 67 2.12 -12.39 6.15
N GLU A 68 2.65 -13.21 7.05
CA GLU A 68 2.38 -14.67 7.12
C GLU A 68 2.43 -15.39 5.75
N PRO A 69 3.50 -15.22 4.95
CA PRO A 69 3.56 -15.87 3.65
C PRO A 69 3.54 -17.40 3.84
N PRO A 70 2.78 -18.15 3.01
CA PRO A 70 2.74 -19.61 3.13
C PRO A 70 4.09 -20.27 2.82
N GLU A 71 4.93 -19.58 2.03
CA GLU A 71 6.28 -20.03 1.70
C GLU A 71 7.25 -18.85 1.49
N GLY A 72 8.54 -19.10 1.77
CA GLY A 72 9.61 -18.13 1.59
C GLY A 72 9.63 -17.03 2.68
N PRO A 73 10.54 -16.04 2.55
CA PRO A 73 10.71 -14.99 3.56
C PRO A 73 9.57 -13.96 3.55
N ASP A 74 9.32 -13.35 4.70
CA ASP A 74 8.39 -12.22 4.88
C ASP A 74 8.86 -10.92 4.20
N LYS A 75 10.13 -10.85 3.80
CA LYS A 75 10.73 -9.67 3.19
C LYS A 75 11.68 -10.01 2.04
N PHE A 76 11.65 -9.17 1.00
CA PHE A 76 12.63 -9.16 -0.07
C PHE A 76 13.12 -7.75 -0.37
N ALA A 77 14.38 -7.62 -0.81
CA ALA A 77 14.72 -6.53 -1.71
C ALA A 77 13.95 -6.76 -3.02
N TYR A 78 13.27 -5.73 -3.54
CA TYR A 78 12.36 -5.86 -4.68
C TYR A 78 13.03 -6.51 -5.91
N SER A 79 14.28 -6.12 -6.22
CA SER A 79 15.06 -6.70 -7.33
C SER A 79 15.34 -8.20 -7.22
N LYS A 80 15.15 -8.79 -6.03
CA LYS A 80 15.34 -10.22 -5.75
C LYS A 80 14.01 -10.94 -5.48
N ALA A 81 12.90 -10.22 -5.45
CA ALA A 81 11.59 -10.79 -5.19
C ALA A 81 11.11 -11.61 -6.39
N PRO A 82 10.51 -12.80 -6.18
CA PRO A 82 9.71 -13.43 -7.22
C PRO A 82 8.56 -12.51 -7.64
N ALA A 83 8.10 -12.62 -8.89
CA ALA A 83 6.93 -11.87 -9.34
C ALA A 83 5.69 -12.20 -8.50
N MET A 84 4.83 -11.21 -8.21
CA MET A 84 3.59 -11.39 -7.43
C MET A 84 2.76 -12.57 -7.94
N ARG A 85 2.58 -12.65 -9.26
CA ARG A 85 1.82 -13.71 -9.92
C ARG A 85 2.36 -15.10 -9.63
N THR A 86 3.68 -15.26 -9.51
CA THR A 86 4.31 -16.55 -9.18
C THR A 86 4.02 -16.93 -7.74
N MET A 87 4.06 -15.97 -6.81
CA MET A 87 3.74 -16.20 -5.39
C MET A 87 2.25 -16.50 -5.21
N MET A 88 1.35 -15.70 -5.80
CA MET A 88 -0.10 -15.91 -5.68
C MET A 88 -0.59 -17.24 -6.25
N LYS A 89 0.05 -17.76 -7.31
CA LYS A 89 -0.28 -19.07 -7.90
C LYS A 89 -0.05 -20.24 -6.94
N ARG A 90 0.84 -20.08 -5.96
CA ARG A 90 1.20 -21.13 -4.99
C ARG A 90 0.37 -21.08 -3.72
N MET A 91 -0.41 -20.02 -3.54
CA MET A 91 -1.25 -19.84 -2.37
C MET A 91 -2.51 -20.71 -2.44
N HIS A 92 -2.88 -21.29 -1.31
CA HIS A 92 -4.15 -21.98 -1.08
C HIS A 92 -5.25 -20.99 -0.66
N GLU A 93 -6.51 -21.46 -0.63
CA GLU A 93 -7.69 -20.64 -0.33
C GLU A 93 -7.58 -19.92 1.04
N ASP A 94 -7.09 -20.62 2.05
CA ASP A 94 -7.01 -20.11 3.42
C ASP A 94 -5.70 -19.36 3.74
N ASP A 95 -4.82 -19.17 2.76
CA ASP A 95 -3.61 -18.37 2.93
C ASP A 95 -3.93 -16.87 2.91
N LEU A 96 -3.24 -16.12 3.78
CA LEU A 96 -3.39 -14.67 3.85
C LEU A 96 -2.78 -14.02 2.60
N VAL A 97 -3.58 -13.20 1.89
CA VAL A 97 -3.06 -12.35 0.82
C VAL A 97 -2.54 -11.07 1.44
N SER A 98 -1.23 -10.96 1.59
CA SER A 98 -0.60 -9.75 2.11
C SER A 98 0.68 -9.45 1.32
N PHE A 99 0.66 -8.36 0.56
CA PHE A 99 1.82 -7.87 -0.19
C PHE A 99 1.90 -6.36 -0.06
N THR A 100 3.06 -5.86 0.34
CA THR A 100 3.34 -4.43 0.46
C THR A 100 4.66 -4.12 -0.23
N TYR A 101 4.60 -3.49 -1.40
CA TYR A 101 5.74 -3.00 -2.17
C TYR A 101 5.93 -1.52 -1.86
N ILE A 102 7.16 -1.10 -1.56
CA ILE A 102 7.47 0.27 -1.15
C ILE A 102 8.74 0.80 -1.85
N SER A 103 8.86 2.13 -1.96
CA SER A 103 10.07 2.84 -2.42
C SER A 103 11.02 3.30 -1.31
N GLY A 104 10.74 2.97 -0.05
CA GLY A 104 11.58 3.39 1.09
C GLY A 104 13.04 2.98 0.93
N LYS A 105 13.98 3.84 1.30
CA LYS A 105 15.43 3.56 1.16
C LYS A 105 15.82 2.34 2.00
N GLN A 106 15.42 2.31 3.25
CA GLN A 106 15.48 1.14 4.12
C GLN A 106 14.16 0.39 4.12
N ALA A 107 14.19 -0.90 4.47
CA ALA A 107 12.99 -1.73 4.48
C ALA A 107 11.89 -1.24 5.44
N HIS A 108 12.21 -0.36 6.38
CA HIS A 108 11.26 0.21 7.33
C HIS A 108 11.01 1.70 7.09
N ASP A 109 11.59 2.29 6.06
CA ASP A 109 11.26 3.65 5.64
C ASP A 109 9.91 3.62 4.90
N ALA A 110 9.08 4.64 5.11
CA ALA A 110 7.98 4.93 4.20
C ALA A 110 8.52 5.35 2.82
N GLY A 111 7.67 5.24 1.80
CA GLY A 111 7.97 5.69 0.45
C GLY A 111 6.71 6.22 -0.22
N ASP A 112 6.86 7.18 -1.12
CA ASP A 112 5.79 7.80 -1.90
C ASP A 112 5.19 6.88 -2.97
N TRP A 113 5.93 5.87 -3.42
CA TRP A 113 5.44 4.76 -4.21
C TRP A 113 5.17 3.56 -3.30
N GLU A 114 3.90 3.28 -3.03
CA GLU A 114 3.44 2.10 -2.31
C GLU A 114 2.37 1.36 -3.11
N PHE A 115 2.45 0.03 -3.13
CA PHE A 115 1.33 -0.84 -3.47
C PHE A 115 1.14 -1.86 -2.36
N LYS A 116 0.00 -1.77 -1.68
CA LYS A 116 -0.37 -2.61 -0.54
C LYS A 116 -1.68 -3.31 -0.83
N VAL A 117 -1.71 -4.62 -0.65
CA VAL A 117 -2.95 -5.40 -0.72
C VAL A 117 -3.05 -6.31 0.49
N PHE A 118 -4.21 -6.28 1.13
CA PHE A 118 -4.61 -7.19 2.19
C PHE A 118 -5.91 -7.87 1.76
N GLY A 119 -5.88 -9.19 1.70
CA GLY A 119 -7.00 -10.02 1.31
C GLY A 119 -7.32 -11.07 2.35
N MET A 120 -8.59 -11.12 2.74
CA MET A 120 -9.09 -12.08 3.72
C MET A 120 -8.84 -13.52 3.27
N ARG A 121 -8.55 -14.39 4.25
CA ARG A 121 -8.49 -15.85 4.06
C ARG A 121 -9.88 -16.38 3.69
N GLY A 122 -9.95 -17.56 3.05
CA GLY A 122 -11.22 -18.17 2.66
C GLY A 122 -12.20 -18.39 3.81
N TRP A 123 -11.71 -18.92 4.94
CA TRP A 123 -12.52 -19.08 6.14
C TRP A 123 -13.00 -17.75 6.73
N GLU A 124 -12.23 -16.66 6.61
CA GLU A 124 -12.59 -15.33 7.09
C GLU A 124 -13.69 -14.72 6.24
N ALA A 125 -13.59 -14.86 4.91
CA ALA A 125 -14.58 -14.35 3.97
C ALA A 125 -15.96 -15.01 4.12
N LYS A 126 -16.02 -16.24 4.66
CA LYS A 126 -17.27 -16.95 4.96
C LYS A 126 -17.93 -16.47 6.26
N MET A 127 -17.25 -15.67 7.07
CA MET A 127 -17.82 -15.10 8.30
C MET A 127 -18.56 -13.80 7.99
N ILE A 128 -19.82 -13.72 8.42
CA ILE A 128 -20.71 -12.55 8.20
C ILE A 128 -20.12 -11.23 8.75
N VAL A 129 -19.22 -11.30 9.73
CA VAL A 129 -18.72 -10.15 10.50
C VAL A 129 -17.35 -9.59 10.06
N ARG A 130 -16.62 -10.22 9.13
CA ARG A 130 -15.19 -9.90 8.93
C ARG A 130 -14.83 -8.81 7.91
N GLY A 131 -15.81 -8.09 7.38
CA GLY A 131 -15.54 -6.89 6.56
C GLY A 131 -15.10 -7.22 5.14
N THR A 132 -14.17 -6.43 4.58
CA THR A 132 -13.76 -6.50 3.16
C THR A 132 -12.24 -6.62 3.03
N SER A 133 -11.78 -7.10 1.87
CA SER A 133 -10.37 -6.98 1.47
C SER A 133 -10.09 -5.56 0.98
N ALA A 134 -8.82 -5.13 1.05
CA ALA A 134 -8.42 -3.78 0.69
C ALA A 134 -7.16 -3.77 -0.20
N LEU A 135 -7.15 -2.89 -1.20
CA LEU A 135 -5.97 -2.51 -1.97
C LEU A 135 -5.77 -1.02 -1.77
N ARG A 136 -4.58 -0.65 -1.30
CA ARG A 136 -4.09 0.73 -1.21
C ARG A 136 -2.91 0.90 -2.14
N PHE A 137 -2.84 2.02 -2.84
CA PHE A 137 -1.66 2.40 -3.60
C PHE A 137 -1.40 3.90 -3.50
N SER A 138 -0.17 4.31 -3.75
CA SER A 138 0.21 5.72 -3.75
C SER A 138 1.10 6.06 -4.93
N VAL A 139 1.06 7.33 -5.31
CA VAL A 139 1.96 7.93 -6.30
C VAL A 139 2.47 9.27 -5.76
N PRO A 140 3.71 9.66 -6.07
CA PRO A 140 4.26 10.94 -5.61
C PRO A 140 3.42 12.13 -6.09
N LEU A 141 3.32 13.17 -5.26
CA LEU A 141 2.60 14.40 -5.60
C LEU A 141 3.12 15.01 -6.91
N LEU A 142 4.44 15.13 -7.06
CA LEU A 142 5.07 15.69 -8.25
C LEU A 142 4.75 14.88 -9.52
N TYR A 143 4.70 13.54 -9.41
CA TYR A 143 4.34 12.69 -10.55
C TYR A 143 2.90 12.97 -11.01
N VAL A 144 1.97 13.19 -10.07
CA VAL A 144 0.58 13.55 -10.43
C VAL A 144 0.48 14.95 -11.01
N GLU A 145 1.29 15.90 -10.55
CA GLU A 145 1.35 17.24 -11.14
C GLU A 145 1.80 17.18 -12.61
N GLU A 146 2.79 16.34 -12.93
CA GLU A 146 3.30 16.14 -14.29
C GLU A 146 2.38 15.24 -15.14
N HIS A 147 1.64 14.32 -14.50
CA HIS A 147 0.77 13.33 -15.14
C HIS A 147 -0.64 13.30 -14.50
N PRO A 148 -1.44 14.37 -14.65
CA PRO A 148 -2.67 14.60 -13.85
C PRO A 148 -3.76 13.54 -14.02
N ALA A 149 -3.77 12.81 -15.13
CA ALA A 149 -4.74 11.75 -15.38
C ALA A 149 -4.28 10.35 -14.94
N ALA A 150 -2.98 10.15 -14.67
CA ALA A 150 -2.41 8.82 -14.46
C ALA A 150 -3.00 8.12 -13.23
N PHE A 151 -3.06 8.84 -12.10
CA PHE A 151 -3.66 8.31 -10.87
C PHE A 151 -5.14 7.96 -11.05
N GLN A 152 -5.94 8.87 -11.62
CA GLN A 152 -7.38 8.66 -11.80
C GLN A 152 -7.67 7.49 -12.76
N ALA A 153 -6.91 7.37 -13.85
CA ALA A 153 -7.04 6.26 -14.78
C ALA A 153 -6.73 4.91 -14.10
N MET A 154 -5.64 4.86 -13.33
CA MET A 154 -5.24 3.67 -12.58
C MET A 154 -6.28 3.30 -11.51
N PHE A 155 -6.76 4.28 -10.73
CA PHE A 155 -7.79 4.09 -9.72
C PHE A 155 -9.05 3.45 -10.31
N VAL A 156 -9.54 4.00 -11.43
CA VAL A 156 -10.73 3.46 -12.13
C VAL A 156 -10.46 2.08 -12.74
N SER A 157 -9.26 1.86 -13.28
CA SER A 157 -8.84 0.54 -13.80
C SER A 157 -8.88 -0.51 -12.69
N PHE A 158 -8.31 -0.21 -11.52
CA PHE A 158 -8.28 -1.12 -10.37
C PHE A 158 -9.67 -1.39 -9.82
N ALA A 159 -10.48 -0.34 -9.66
CA ALA A 159 -11.86 -0.47 -9.20
C ALA A 159 -12.68 -1.41 -10.08
N ARG A 160 -12.52 -1.32 -11.41
CA ARG A 160 -13.19 -2.22 -12.37
C ARG A 160 -12.70 -3.66 -12.26
N ARG A 161 -11.38 -3.88 -12.21
CA ARG A 161 -10.78 -5.22 -12.15
C ARG A 161 -11.15 -5.96 -10.87
N LEU A 162 -11.17 -5.24 -9.74
CA LEU A 162 -11.49 -5.80 -8.44
C LEU A 162 -12.98 -5.85 -8.14
N LYS A 163 -13.83 -5.29 -9.02
CA LYS A 163 -15.27 -5.09 -8.77
C LYS A 163 -15.46 -4.39 -7.41
N ALA A 164 -14.72 -3.30 -7.19
CA ALA A 164 -14.66 -2.61 -5.91
C ALA A 164 -16.05 -2.16 -5.46
N ILE A 165 -16.32 -2.35 -4.17
CA ILE A 165 -17.59 -2.01 -3.50
C ILE A 165 -17.59 -0.52 -3.17
N HIS A 166 -16.48 -0.07 -2.59
CA HIS A 166 -16.23 1.31 -2.20
C HIS A 166 -14.76 1.64 -2.45
N GLY A 167 -14.47 2.93 -2.50
CA GLY A 167 -13.11 3.41 -2.53
C GLY A 167 -13.06 4.92 -2.40
N TYR A 168 -11.90 5.41 -2.03
CA TYR A 168 -11.60 6.83 -1.93
C TYR A 168 -10.16 7.05 -2.34
N GLY A 169 -9.83 8.28 -2.70
CA GLY A 169 -8.46 8.69 -2.97
C GLY A 169 -8.32 10.20 -2.89
N GLY A 170 -7.10 10.66 -2.65
CA GLY A 170 -6.81 12.06 -2.40
C GLY A 170 -5.39 12.27 -1.91
N HIS A 171 -5.14 13.44 -1.32
CA HIS A 171 -3.87 13.69 -0.63
C HIS A 171 -3.84 12.87 0.64
N GLY A 172 -2.81 12.08 0.84
CA GLY A 172 -2.67 11.24 2.02
C GLY A 172 -1.23 11.21 2.52
N LEU A 173 -1.05 10.52 3.64
CA LEU A 173 0.26 10.24 4.20
C LEU A 173 0.57 8.75 4.07
N VAL A 174 1.64 8.39 3.36
CA VAL A 174 2.11 7.00 3.33
C VAL A 174 2.98 6.78 4.56
N LEU A 175 2.52 5.96 5.50
CA LEU A 175 3.27 5.63 6.70
C LEU A 175 4.24 4.48 6.46
N SER A 176 5.23 4.34 7.34
CA SER A 176 6.08 3.14 7.37
C SER A 176 5.22 1.88 7.52
N ALA A 177 5.23 1.01 6.51
CA ALA A 177 4.39 -0.18 6.46
C ALA A 177 4.59 -1.14 7.64
N VAL A 178 5.79 -1.18 8.23
CA VAL A 178 6.16 -2.09 9.33
C VAL A 178 6.32 -1.38 10.68
N ARG A 179 6.11 -0.06 10.73
CA ARG A 179 6.12 0.75 11.96
C ARG A 179 4.92 1.69 12.02
N MET A 180 3.79 1.27 11.47
CA MET A 180 2.58 2.09 11.35
C MET A 180 2.14 2.68 12.70
N SER A 181 2.09 1.85 13.76
CA SER A 181 1.66 2.28 15.10
C SER A 181 2.49 3.42 15.69
N ASP A 182 3.78 3.48 15.36
CA ASP A 182 4.67 4.55 15.84
C ASP A 182 4.41 5.87 15.11
N ASN A 183 3.81 5.83 13.91
CA ASN A 183 3.64 6.98 13.03
C ASN A 183 2.19 7.46 12.91
N GLN A 184 1.21 6.61 13.23
CA GLN A 184 -0.22 6.96 13.31
C GLN A 184 -0.53 8.17 14.20
N PRO A 185 0.12 8.39 15.36
CA PRO A 185 -0.13 9.60 16.15
C PRO A 185 0.14 10.89 15.37
N TYR A 186 1.16 10.90 14.51
CA TYR A 186 1.46 12.07 13.67
C TYR A 186 0.46 12.24 12.52
N GLU A 187 0.05 11.14 11.89
CA GLU A 187 -1.03 11.16 10.90
C GLU A 187 -2.33 11.74 11.49
N ALA A 188 -2.72 11.30 12.69
CA ALA A 188 -3.87 11.81 13.41
C ALA A 188 -3.74 13.32 13.71
N PHE A 189 -2.56 13.78 14.14
CA PHE A 189 -2.28 15.20 14.33
C PHE A 189 -2.44 16.00 13.02
N LEU A 190 -1.98 15.48 11.88
CA LEU A 190 -2.14 16.13 10.58
C LEU A 190 -3.60 16.14 10.12
N ALA A 191 -4.36 15.09 10.38
CA ALA A 191 -5.78 14.99 10.03
C ALA A 191 -6.62 16.12 10.65
N GLU A 192 -6.26 16.57 11.86
CA GLU A 192 -6.90 17.72 12.51
C GLU A 192 -6.59 19.07 11.84
N LYS A 193 -5.49 19.16 11.07
CA LYS A 193 -5.01 20.38 10.43
C LYS A 193 -5.36 20.45 8.94
N LEU A 194 -5.40 19.29 8.28
CA LEU A 194 -5.57 19.16 6.85
C LEU A 194 -6.92 18.48 6.56
N HIS A 195 -7.98 19.29 6.48
CA HIS A 195 -9.30 18.78 6.14
C HIS A 195 -9.29 18.13 4.75
N GLY A 196 -9.78 16.89 4.67
CA GLY A 196 -9.78 16.11 3.43
C GLY A 196 -8.49 15.33 3.16
N LEU A 197 -7.54 15.31 4.11
CA LEU A 197 -6.44 14.36 4.10
C LEU A 197 -6.98 12.93 4.22
N ASP A 198 -6.51 12.06 3.33
CA ASP A 198 -6.74 10.63 3.39
C ASP A 198 -5.89 10.02 4.51
N VAL A 199 -6.56 9.34 5.43
CA VAL A 199 -6.04 8.76 6.67
C VAL A 199 -6.63 7.36 6.80
N GLY A 200 -5.80 6.34 7.00
CA GLY A 200 -6.29 4.96 7.14
C GLY A 200 -5.25 3.87 6.90
#